data_AF-A0A5D0NZV8-F1
#
_entry.id   AF-A0A5D0NZV8-F1
#
_cell.length_a   1.000
_cell.length_b   1.000
_cell.length_c   1.000
_cell.angle_alpha   90.00
_cell.angle_beta   90.00
_cell.angle_gamma   90.00
#
_symmetry.space_group_name_H-M   'P 1'
#
loop_
_entity.id
_entity.type
_entity.pdbx_description
1 polymer ?
#
loop_
_entity_poly.entity_id
_entity_poly.type
_entity_poly.pdbx_seq_one_letter_code
_entity_poly.pdbx_strand_id
1 'polypeptide(L)'
;MHTTITMPGAVIGYRRDGRPIRLQAGGSEGAPEQPPTGEGGQPPENPPAEQPQAAPPAREETDWKAMARQWERRAKENSKAADDLAKLKQQSMSDQEKAVEQARVEGRTEAAREHGKQLAEAQFDAALARKGLDLGDAADLIDKSRFVNDDGTVDKDAIAKAVAKLAKLTPKTPSSSGGDFGGGNGQGAPPKNLREQIREAEQAGDWKLSRQLKSQLALSQTTQ
;
A
#
# COMPACT_ATOMS: atom_id res chain seq x y z
N MET A 1 18.62 -11.24 1.64
CA MET A 1 17.89 -12.01 2.67
C MET A 1 18.92 -12.88 3.39
N HIS A 2 19.34 -12.51 4.60
CA HIS A 2 20.33 -13.28 5.36
C HIS A 2 19.59 -14.27 6.26
N THR A 3 19.54 -15.53 5.85
CA THR A 3 19.01 -16.63 6.67
C THR A 3 20.14 -17.11 7.59
N THR A 4 20.19 -16.60 8.83
CA THR A 4 21.05 -17.16 9.87
C THR A 4 20.43 -18.44 10.42
N ILE A 5 20.95 -19.56 9.95
CA ILE A 5 20.73 -20.90 10.51
C ILE A 5 21.25 -20.87 11.95
N THR A 6 20.34 -20.83 12.93
CA THR A 6 20.66 -20.81 14.37
C THR A 6 20.77 -22.24 14.88
N MET A 7 21.95 -22.61 15.36
CA MET A 7 22.22 -23.96 15.84
C MET A 7 21.43 -24.29 17.12
N PRO A 8 20.94 -25.53 17.28
CA PRO A 8 20.35 -25.98 18.53
C PRO A 8 21.41 -25.97 19.65
N GLY A 9 21.12 -25.27 20.74
CA GLY A 9 22.02 -25.12 21.89
C GLY A 9 22.52 -23.69 22.16
N ALA A 10 22.11 -22.70 21.36
CA ALA A 10 22.45 -21.30 21.60
C ALA A 10 21.94 -20.82 22.97
N VAL A 11 22.84 -20.30 23.81
CA VAL A 11 22.53 -19.67 25.09
C VAL A 11 22.01 -18.27 24.81
N ILE A 12 20.75 -18.01 25.16
CA ILE A 12 20.10 -16.70 24.92
C ILE A 12 20.20 -15.76 26.12
N GLY A 13 20.69 -16.24 27.25
CA GLY A 13 20.89 -15.43 28.45
C GLY A 13 21.23 -16.27 29.66
N TYR A 14 21.33 -15.63 30.82
CA TYR A 14 21.55 -16.29 32.11
C TYR A 14 20.45 -15.86 33.08
N ARG A 15 20.00 -16.81 33.90
CA ARG A 15 19.06 -16.54 35.00
C ARG A 15 19.80 -15.87 36.17
N ARG A 16 19.05 -15.32 37.14
CA ARG A 16 19.60 -14.63 38.33
C ARG A 16 20.46 -15.54 39.23
N ASP A 17 20.29 -16.86 39.12
CA ASP A 17 21.08 -17.93 39.75
C ASP A 17 22.28 -18.38 38.89
N GLY A 18 22.61 -17.66 37.81
CA GLY A 18 23.81 -17.91 36.98
C GLY A 18 23.68 -19.07 35.99
N ARG A 19 22.51 -19.70 35.88
CA ARG A 19 22.29 -20.82 34.95
C ARG A 19 21.97 -20.33 33.54
N PRO A 20 22.58 -20.90 32.47
CA PRO A 20 22.32 -20.48 31.10
C PRO A 20 20.90 -20.88 30.66
N ILE A 21 20.21 -19.94 30.04
CA ILE A 21 18.91 -20.12 29.38
C ILE A 21 19.19 -20.57 27.96
N ARG A 22 18.77 -21.78 27.62
CA ARG A 22 18.90 -22.35 26.27
C ARG A 22 17.53 -22.40 25.61
N LEU A 23 17.48 -22.12 24.30
CA LEU A 23 16.29 -22.36 23.48
C LEU A 23 16.07 -23.87 23.39
N GLN A 24 15.13 -24.41 24.16
CA GLN A 24 14.61 -25.76 23.94
C GLN A 24 13.69 -25.72 22.73
N ALA A 25 14.18 -26.22 21.59
CA ALA A 25 13.33 -26.64 20.49
C ALA A 25 12.40 -27.75 21.01
N GLY A 26 11.09 -27.56 20.82
CA GLY A 26 10.04 -28.36 21.44
C GLY A 26 10.27 -29.86 21.39
N GLY A 27 10.25 -30.47 22.58
CA GLY A 27 10.25 -31.91 22.81
C GLY A 27 9.70 -32.17 24.20
N SER A 28 8.49 -32.72 24.24
CA SER A 28 7.88 -33.33 25.42
C SER A 28 8.76 -34.45 25.94
N GLU A 29 9.08 -34.45 27.25
CA GLU A 29 9.14 -35.62 28.15
C GLU A 29 9.92 -35.31 29.45
N GLY A 30 9.49 -35.94 30.55
CA GLY A 30 10.39 -36.34 31.64
C GLY A 30 10.20 -35.63 32.98
N ALA A 31 9.17 -36.02 33.74
CA ALA A 31 9.15 -35.93 35.20
C ALA A 31 10.10 -36.99 35.82
N PRO A 32 10.67 -36.77 37.02
CA PRO A 32 11.83 -37.53 37.52
C PRO A 32 11.50 -38.93 38.09
N GLU A 33 12.53 -39.78 38.02
CA GLU A 33 12.65 -41.20 38.38
C GLU A 33 12.32 -41.57 39.84
N GLN A 34 11.77 -42.79 40.03
CA GLN A 34 11.85 -43.61 41.25
C GLN A 34 12.70 -44.87 40.96
N PRO A 35 13.50 -45.40 41.92
CA PRO A 35 14.41 -46.52 41.71
C PRO A 35 13.77 -47.92 41.90
N PRO A 36 14.48 -49.03 41.56
CA PRO A 36 13.89 -50.28 41.04
C PRO A 36 13.89 -51.44 42.04
N THR A 37 12.96 -52.41 41.87
CA THR A 37 13.08 -53.76 42.46
C THR A 37 12.25 -54.79 41.68
N GLY A 38 12.82 -55.96 41.35
CA GLY A 38 12.06 -57.19 41.13
C GLY A 38 12.45 -58.04 39.92
N GLU A 39 13.29 -59.05 40.16
CA GLU A 39 13.80 -60.07 39.23
C GLU A 39 12.74 -61.05 38.70
N GLY A 40 13.04 -61.67 37.54
CA GLY A 40 12.78 -63.10 37.33
C GLY A 40 12.00 -63.53 36.07
N GLY A 41 12.73 -64.11 35.10
CA GLY A 41 12.27 -65.31 34.38
C GLY A 41 11.79 -65.18 32.94
N GLN A 42 12.63 -65.62 32.00
CA GLN A 42 12.30 -66.11 30.64
C GLN A 42 12.99 -67.50 30.48
N PRO A 43 12.69 -68.35 29.47
CA PRO A 43 11.55 -68.50 28.54
C PRO A 43 11.15 -70.01 28.39
N PRO A 44 10.48 -70.54 27.31
CA PRO A 44 11.07 -70.69 25.98
C PRO A 44 10.12 -70.49 24.76
N GLU A 45 10.77 -70.44 23.59
CA GLU A 45 10.32 -70.26 22.20
C GLU A 45 9.26 -71.22 21.64
N ASN A 46 8.44 -70.71 20.70
CA ASN A 46 7.93 -71.45 19.54
C ASN A 46 7.69 -70.49 18.34
N PRO A 47 7.75 -70.97 17.07
CA PRO A 47 8.28 -70.25 15.88
C PRO A 47 7.24 -69.40 15.09
N PRO A 48 7.65 -68.61 14.07
CA PRO A 48 6.89 -67.45 13.58
C PRO A 48 5.76 -67.83 12.61
N ALA A 49 4.56 -67.29 12.86
CA ALA A 49 3.46 -67.31 11.90
C ALA A 49 3.37 -65.96 11.16
N GLU A 50 3.35 -66.05 9.84
CA GLU A 50 3.29 -64.96 8.88
C GLU A 50 1.89 -64.31 8.76
N GLN A 51 1.90 -62.98 8.56
CA GLN A 51 0.88 -62.10 7.92
C GLN A 51 -0.29 -61.56 8.78
N PRO A 52 -0.87 -60.37 8.46
CA PRO A 52 -0.70 -59.53 7.26
C PRO A 52 -0.29 -58.06 7.52
N GLN A 53 0.30 -57.43 6.50
CA GLN A 53 0.64 -56.01 6.46
C GLN A 53 -0.58 -55.12 6.78
N ALA A 54 -0.47 -54.30 7.83
CA ALA A 54 -1.44 -53.28 8.13
C ALA A 54 -1.49 -52.26 6.97
N ALA A 55 -2.70 -52.02 6.45
CA ALA A 55 -2.98 -51.01 5.44
C ALA A 55 -2.43 -49.63 5.86
N PRO A 56 -2.03 -48.76 4.89
CA PRO A 56 -1.59 -47.41 5.20
C PRO A 56 -2.73 -46.63 5.89
N PRO A 57 -2.43 -45.75 6.88
CA PRO A 57 -3.46 -45.02 7.60
C PRO A 57 -4.25 -44.15 6.63
N ALA A 58 -5.58 -44.27 6.69
CA ALA A 58 -6.49 -43.39 5.99
C ALA A 58 -6.15 -41.94 6.36
N ARG A 59 -5.84 -41.11 5.36
CA ARG A 59 -5.65 -39.68 5.56
C ARG A 59 -6.98 -39.11 6.02
N GLU A 60 -7.06 -38.69 7.28
CA GLU A 60 -8.19 -37.90 7.76
C GLU A 60 -8.25 -36.62 6.92
N GLU A 61 -9.13 -36.61 5.92
CA GLU A 61 -9.42 -35.43 5.13
C GLU A 61 -9.90 -34.35 6.09
N THR A 62 -9.03 -33.38 6.35
CA THR A 62 -9.31 -32.31 7.29
C THR A 62 -10.55 -31.56 6.81
N ASP A 63 -11.64 -31.66 7.56
CA ASP A 63 -12.90 -30.96 7.27
C ASP A 63 -12.70 -29.45 7.45
N TRP A 64 -12.25 -28.81 6.37
CA TRP A 64 -11.99 -27.37 6.28
C TRP A 64 -13.23 -26.55 6.66
N LYS A 65 -14.43 -27.11 6.49
CA LYS A 65 -15.70 -26.45 6.81
C LYS A 65 -15.96 -26.47 8.31
N ALA A 66 -15.59 -27.55 9.00
CA ALA A 66 -15.59 -27.60 10.45
C ALA A 66 -14.55 -26.64 11.06
N MET A 67 -13.36 -26.55 10.46
CA MET A 67 -12.34 -25.56 10.89
C MET A 67 -12.84 -24.13 10.69
N ALA A 68 -13.39 -23.79 9.52
CA ALA A 68 -13.91 -22.45 9.24
C ALA A 68 -14.95 -21.98 10.29
N ARG A 69 -15.87 -22.88 10.68
CA ARG A 69 -16.85 -22.60 11.74
C ARG A 69 -16.21 -22.38 13.11
N GLN A 70 -15.10 -23.07 13.42
CA GLN A 70 -14.35 -22.82 14.65
C GLN A 70 -13.67 -21.45 14.63
N TRP A 71 -13.05 -21.07 13.50
CA TRP A 71 -12.43 -19.75 13.36
C TRP A 71 -13.46 -18.63 13.48
N GLU A 72 -14.63 -18.80 12.88
CA GLU A 72 -15.72 -17.83 12.99
C GLU A 72 -16.21 -17.69 14.45
N ARG A 73 -16.37 -18.80 15.17
CA ARG A 73 -16.72 -18.79 16.60
C ARG A 73 -15.65 -18.10 17.44
N ARG A 74 -14.38 -18.46 17.25
CA ARG A 74 -13.24 -17.83 17.95
C ARG A 74 -13.15 -16.34 17.65
N ALA A 75 -13.40 -15.92 16.42
CA ALA A 75 -13.40 -14.52 16.04
C ALA A 75 -14.52 -13.75 16.76
N LYS A 76 -15.72 -14.31 16.83
CA LYS A 76 -16.85 -13.71 17.56
C LYS A 76 -16.60 -13.64 19.06
N GLU A 77 -16.06 -14.69 19.66
CA GLU A 77 -15.69 -14.72 21.08
C GLU A 77 -14.58 -13.72 21.40
N ASN A 78 -13.56 -13.62 20.55
CA ASN A 78 -12.47 -12.67 20.72
C ASN A 78 -12.94 -11.22 20.55
N SER A 79 -13.81 -10.94 19.56
CA SER A 79 -14.45 -9.63 19.40
C SER A 79 -15.21 -9.24 20.65
N LYS A 80 -16.02 -10.16 21.20
CA LYS A 80 -16.79 -9.89 22.42
C LYS A 80 -15.89 -9.66 23.64
N ALA A 81 -14.82 -10.46 23.79
CA ALA A 81 -13.83 -10.26 24.84
C ALA A 81 -13.08 -8.93 24.71
N ALA A 82 -12.80 -8.48 23.47
CA ALA A 82 -12.21 -7.17 23.19
C ALA A 82 -13.15 -6.02 23.56
N ASP A 83 -14.44 -6.14 23.23
CA ASP A 83 -15.46 -5.16 23.61
C ASP A 83 -15.62 -5.07 25.13
N ASP A 84 -15.63 -6.19 25.82
CA ASP A 84 -15.76 -6.24 27.28
C ASP A 84 -14.50 -5.71 27.97
N LEU A 85 -13.31 -5.98 27.42
CA LEU A 85 -12.06 -5.34 27.88
C LEU A 85 -12.05 -3.83 27.61
N ALA A 86 -12.57 -3.37 26.47
CA ALA A 86 -12.68 -1.96 26.16
C ALA A 86 -13.61 -1.25 27.15
N LYS A 87 -14.77 -1.85 27.46
CA LYS A 87 -15.70 -1.35 28.49
C LYS A 87 -15.08 -1.34 29.88
N LEU A 88 -14.40 -2.41 30.29
CA LEU A 88 -13.73 -2.47 31.60
C LEU A 88 -12.64 -1.40 31.70
N LYS A 89 -11.84 -1.23 30.63
CA LYS A 89 -10.84 -0.16 30.56
C LYS A 89 -11.51 1.20 30.67
N GLN A 90 -12.58 1.45 29.94
CA GLN A 90 -13.29 2.73 29.97
C GLN A 90 -13.95 3.03 31.33
N GLN A 91 -14.42 2.01 32.04
CA GLN A 91 -14.91 2.12 33.41
C GLN A 91 -13.78 2.29 34.43
N SER A 92 -12.60 1.72 34.15
CA SER A 92 -11.42 1.79 35.01
C SER A 92 -10.53 3.00 34.72
N MET A 93 -10.79 3.74 33.64
CA MET A 93 -10.05 4.98 33.36
C MET A 93 -10.34 5.97 34.47
N SER A 94 -9.30 6.23 35.26
CA SER A 94 -9.28 7.33 36.21
C SER A 94 -9.47 8.66 35.46
N ASP A 95 -9.91 9.71 36.15
CA ASP A 95 -10.14 11.02 35.51
C ASP A 95 -8.86 11.58 34.83
N GLN A 96 -7.68 11.15 35.29
CA GLN A 96 -6.39 11.46 34.65
C GLN A 96 -6.18 10.71 33.32
N GLU A 97 -6.60 9.45 33.21
CA GLU A 97 -6.50 8.68 31.97
C GLU A 97 -7.50 9.18 30.92
N LYS A 98 -8.72 9.59 31.35
CA LYS A 98 -9.67 10.25 30.46
C LYS A 98 -9.12 11.57 29.93
N ALA A 99 -8.48 12.37 30.78
CA ALA A 99 -7.85 13.62 30.35
C ALA A 99 -6.71 13.38 29.35
N VAL A 100 -5.90 12.34 29.54
CA VAL A 100 -4.82 11.99 28.60
C VAL A 100 -5.35 11.44 27.28
N GLU A 101 -6.39 10.61 27.29
CA GLU A 101 -7.00 10.10 26.05
C GLU A 101 -7.66 11.25 25.27
N GLN A 102 -8.40 12.11 25.97
CA GLN A 102 -9.01 13.28 25.38
C GLN A 102 -7.95 14.23 24.78
N ALA A 103 -6.85 14.50 25.50
CA ALA A 103 -5.73 15.26 24.95
C ALA A 103 -5.07 14.58 23.73
N ARG A 104 -5.02 13.24 23.68
CA ARG A 104 -4.52 12.49 22.52
C ARG A 104 -5.48 12.53 21.34
N VAL A 105 -6.78 12.54 21.57
CA VAL A 105 -7.79 12.69 20.52
C VAL A 105 -7.75 14.11 19.98
N GLU A 106 -7.77 15.11 20.86
CA GLU A 106 -7.66 16.52 20.50
C GLU A 106 -6.38 16.79 19.72
N GLY A 107 -5.21 16.31 20.17
CA GLY A 107 -3.95 16.46 19.44
C GLY A 107 -3.92 15.74 18.08
N ARG A 108 -4.58 14.58 17.96
CA ARG A 108 -4.74 13.89 16.67
C ARG A 108 -5.66 14.68 15.73
N THR A 109 -6.73 15.26 16.26
CA THR A 109 -7.65 16.10 15.49
C THR A 109 -7.00 17.41 15.06
N GLU A 110 -6.19 18.05 15.91
CA GLU A 110 -5.42 19.24 15.54
C GLU A 110 -4.40 18.92 14.45
N ALA A 111 -3.61 17.85 14.59
CA ALA A 111 -2.68 17.41 13.55
C ALA A 111 -3.40 17.04 12.24
N ALA A 112 -4.57 16.39 12.32
CA ALA A 112 -5.39 16.08 11.16
C ALA A 112 -5.94 17.35 10.50
N ARG A 113 -6.28 18.40 11.26
CA ARG A 113 -6.71 19.69 10.71
C ARG A 113 -5.57 20.46 10.05
N GLU A 114 -4.36 20.42 10.64
CA GLU A 114 -3.16 21.04 10.08
C GLU A 114 -2.82 20.44 8.70
N HIS A 115 -2.81 19.11 8.60
CA HIS A 115 -2.52 18.42 7.35
C HIS A 115 -3.74 18.24 6.44
N GLY A 116 -4.96 18.43 6.95
CA GLY A 116 -6.20 18.25 6.23
C GLY A 116 -6.31 19.16 5.02
N LYS A 117 -5.79 20.41 5.13
CA LYS A 117 -5.75 21.36 4.00
C LYS A 117 -4.84 20.87 2.87
N GLN A 118 -3.63 20.42 3.21
CA GLN A 118 -2.67 19.88 2.24
C GLN A 118 -3.18 18.58 1.58
N LEU A 119 -3.87 17.74 2.35
CA LEU A 119 -4.50 16.53 1.83
C LEU A 119 -5.70 16.85 0.93
N ALA A 120 -6.49 17.86 1.28
CA ALA A 120 -7.60 18.33 0.46
C ALA A 120 -7.11 18.94 -0.86
N GLU A 121 -6.02 19.72 -0.82
CA GLU A 121 -5.29 20.20 -2.00
C GLU A 121 -4.88 19.05 -2.91
N ALA A 122 -4.10 18.10 -2.39
CA ALA A 122 -3.62 16.97 -3.17
C ALA A 122 -4.76 16.10 -3.74
N GLN A 123 -5.84 15.88 -2.99
CA GLN A 123 -7.03 15.16 -3.46
C GLN A 123 -7.77 15.93 -4.56
N PHE A 124 -7.91 17.24 -4.41
CA PHE A 124 -8.57 18.10 -5.38
C PHE A 124 -7.80 18.14 -6.70
N ASP A 125 -6.49 18.35 -6.64
CA ASP A 125 -5.61 18.37 -7.81
C ASP A 125 -5.58 16.99 -8.50
N ALA A 126 -5.51 15.90 -7.73
CA ALA A 126 -5.61 14.55 -8.27
C ALA A 126 -6.98 14.28 -8.94
N ALA A 127 -8.08 14.81 -8.39
CA ALA A 127 -9.40 14.66 -8.96
C ALA A 127 -9.56 15.46 -10.27
N LEU A 128 -8.97 16.66 -10.35
CA LEU A 128 -8.91 17.47 -11.57
C LEU A 128 -8.07 16.78 -12.66
N ALA A 129 -6.87 16.31 -12.31
CA ALA A 129 -5.98 15.60 -13.23
C ALA A 129 -6.65 14.35 -13.81
N ARG A 130 -7.39 13.58 -13.00
CA ARG A 130 -8.19 12.43 -13.47
C ARG A 130 -9.28 12.80 -14.48
N LYS A 131 -9.73 14.05 -14.48
CA LYS A 131 -10.69 14.59 -15.46
C LYS A 131 -10.01 15.31 -16.62
N GLY A 132 -8.69 15.40 -16.63
CA GLY A 132 -7.93 16.14 -17.63
C GLY A 132 -8.17 17.65 -17.57
N LEU A 133 -8.57 18.16 -16.40
CA LEU A 133 -8.77 19.59 -16.16
C LEU A 133 -7.51 20.14 -15.52
N ASP A 134 -6.97 21.20 -16.12
CA ASP A 134 -5.94 22.03 -15.52
C ASP A 134 -6.52 23.43 -15.31
N LEU A 135 -6.49 23.90 -14.07
CA LEU A 135 -7.00 25.21 -13.69
C LEU A 135 -5.89 26.25 -13.56
N GLY A 136 -4.61 25.84 -13.61
CA GLY A 136 -3.47 26.73 -13.33
C GLY A 136 -3.71 27.57 -12.08
N ASP A 137 -3.44 28.88 -12.19
CA ASP A 137 -3.61 29.87 -11.11
C ASP A 137 -5.05 29.97 -10.57
N ALA A 138 -6.05 29.54 -11.33
CA ALA A 138 -7.44 29.53 -10.84
C ALA A 138 -7.68 28.48 -9.74
N ALA A 139 -6.81 27.45 -9.63
CA ALA A 139 -6.87 26.49 -8.53
C ALA A 139 -6.62 27.16 -7.17
N ASP A 140 -5.79 28.20 -7.13
CA ASP A 140 -5.43 28.90 -5.88
C ASP A 140 -6.54 29.81 -5.38
N LEU A 141 -7.44 30.23 -6.27
CA LEU A 141 -8.63 31.02 -5.92
C LEU A 141 -9.74 30.15 -5.31
N ILE A 142 -9.64 28.83 -5.43
CA ILE A 142 -10.59 27.90 -4.82
C ILE A 142 -10.16 27.72 -3.37
N ASP A 143 -10.99 28.18 -2.44
CA ASP A 143 -10.81 27.80 -1.04
C ASP A 143 -11.06 26.29 -0.89
N LYS A 144 -9.99 25.55 -0.61
CA LYS A 144 -9.95 24.09 -0.48
C LYS A 144 -10.25 23.64 0.96
N SER A 145 -10.28 24.57 1.91
CA SER A 145 -10.55 24.27 3.32
C SER A 145 -11.99 23.83 3.57
N ARG A 146 -12.93 24.25 2.72
CA ARG A 146 -14.33 23.78 2.73
C ARG A 146 -14.51 22.29 2.46
N PHE A 147 -13.47 21.59 1.99
CA PHE A 147 -13.50 20.15 1.77
C PHE A 147 -12.89 19.36 2.93
N VAL A 148 -12.54 20.04 4.03
CA VAL A 148 -12.05 19.40 5.25
C VAL A 148 -13.17 19.44 6.29
N ASN A 149 -13.52 18.28 6.82
CA ASN A 149 -14.50 18.13 7.88
C ASN A 149 -13.93 18.57 9.24
N ASP A 150 -14.79 18.72 10.24
CA ASP A 150 -14.38 19.15 11.59
C ASP A 150 -13.37 18.19 12.27
N ASP A 151 -13.32 16.94 11.83
CA ASP A 151 -12.37 15.92 12.30
C ASP A 151 -11.00 15.96 11.58
N GLY A 152 -10.82 16.88 10.61
CA GLY A 152 -9.63 16.99 9.78
C GLY A 152 -9.60 16.03 8.58
N THR A 153 -10.67 15.25 8.36
CA THR A 153 -10.77 14.35 7.20
C THR A 153 -11.22 15.09 5.95
N VAL A 154 -10.73 14.63 4.80
CA VAL A 154 -11.08 15.22 3.49
C VAL A 154 -12.37 14.60 2.96
N ASP A 155 -13.35 15.44 2.64
CA ASP A 155 -14.59 15.04 1.95
C ASP A 155 -14.35 14.84 0.45
N LYS A 156 -14.05 13.59 0.09
CA LYS A 156 -13.82 13.16 -1.28
C LYS A 156 -15.06 13.30 -2.17
N ASP A 157 -16.26 13.17 -1.60
CA ASP A 157 -17.51 13.24 -2.37
C ASP A 157 -17.84 14.68 -2.74
N ALA A 158 -17.61 15.63 -1.82
CA ALA A 158 -17.72 17.05 -2.12
C ALA A 158 -16.70 17.49 -3.17
N ILE A 159 -15.44 17.03 -3.07
CA ILE A 159 -14.41 17.27 -4.10
C ILE A 159 -14.87 16.73 -5.46
N ALA A 160 -15.33 15.47 -5.53
CA ALA A 160 -15.78 14.87 -6.77
C ALA A 160 -16.96 15.64 -7.40
N LYS A 161 -17.91 16.11 -6.59
CA LYS A 161 -19.03 16.95 -7.04
C LYS A 161 -18.56 18.31 -7.54
N ALA A 162 -17.62 18.96 -6.85
CA ALA A 162 -17.06 20.25 -7.24
C ALA A 162 -16.32 20.14 -8.58
N VAL A 163 -15.44 19.14 -8.72
CA VAL A 163 -14.71 18.85 -9.97
C VAL A 163 -15.69 18.52 -11.10
N ALA A 164 -16.75 17.75 -10.85
CA ALA A 164 -17.76 17.45 -11.86
C ALA A 164 -18.56 18.69 -12.31
N LYS A 165 -18.84 19.63 -11.41
CA LYS A 165 -19.46 20.91 -11.78
C LYS A 165 -18.49 21.75 -12.61
N LEU A 166 -17.23 21.79 -12.21
CA LEU A 166 -16.19 22.54 -12.93
C LEU A 166 -15.99 22.00 -14.34
N ALA A 167 -15.96 20.68 -14.50
CA ALA A 167 -15.89 20.00 -15.80
C ALA A 167 -17.04 20.38 -16.76
N LYS A 168 -18.21 20.74 -16.23
CA LYS A 168 -19.36 21.19 -17.02
C LYS A 168 -19.26 22.67 -17.42
N LEU A 169 -18.59 23.47 -16.60
CA LEU A 169 -18.42 24.91 -16.81
C LEU A 169 -17.19 25.23 -17.67
N THR A 170 -16.19 24.36 -17.64
CA THR A 170 -15.05 24.47 -18.55
C THR A 170 -15.53 24.22 -19.98
N PRO A 171 -15.32 25.18 -20.91
CA PRO A 171 -15.54 24.89 -22.32
C PRO A 171 -14.70 23.68 -22.69
N LYS A 172 -15.24 22.81 -23.54
CA LYS A 172 -14.55 21.61 -24.01
C LYS A 172 -13.47 22.05 -24.98
N THR A 173 -12.39 22.63 -24.45
CA THR A 173 -11.26 23.07 -25.23
C THR A 173 -10.67 21.82 -25.87
N PRO A 174 -10.56 21.73 -27.20
CA PRO A 174 -9.77 20.67 -27.80
C PRO A 174 -8.38 20.74 -27.18
N SER A 175 -7.87 19.59 -26.75
CA SER A 175 -6.56 19.39 -26.14
C SER A 175 -5.56 20.43 -26.67
N SER A 176 -5.16 21.38 -25.82
CA SER A 176 -4.12 22.34 -26.15
C SER A 176 -2.80 21.57 -26.22
N SER A 177 -2.49 21.02 -27.40
CA SER A 177 -1.11 20.69 -27.71
C SER A 177 -0.37 22.01 -27.85
N GLY A 178 0.35 22.41 -26.79
CA GLY A 178 1.36 23.48 -26.81
C GLY A 178 1.05 24.62 -27.78
N GLY A 179 0.08 25.48 -27.42
CA GLY A 179 -0.08 26.76 -28.07
C GLY A 179 1.16 27.60 -27.80
N ASP A 180 2.11 27.53 -28.72
CA ASP A 180 3.20 28.48 -28.88
C ASP A 180 2.58 29.88 -28.95
N PHE A 181 2.64 30.63 -27.84
CA PHE A 181 2.35 32.05 -27.81
C PHE A 181 3.52 32.84 -28.43
N GLY A 182 3.96 32.41 -29.60
CA GLY A 182 4.82 33.13 -30.51
C GLY A 182 3.95 33.86 -31.52
N GLY A 183 3.66 35.13 -31.25
CA GLY A 183 2.91 35.98 -32.18
C GLY A 183 3.52 35.95 -33.59
N GLY A 184 2.73 35.50 -34.56
CA GLY A 184 3.14 35.50 -35.96
C GLY A 184 2.03 34.98 -36.87
N ASN A 185 1.51 35.86 -37.73
CA ASN A 185 0.48 35.59 -38.72
C ASN A 185 0.67 34.26 -39.49
N GLY A 186 -0.40 33.50 -39.68
CA GLY A 186 -0.45 32.51 -40.74
C GLY A 186 -1.56 31.49 -40.59
N GLN A 187 -2.57 31.57 -41.47
CA GLN A 187 -3.59 30.56 -41.70
C GLN A 187 -3.07 29.12 -41.59
N GLY A 188 -3.83 28.29 -40.88
CA GLY A 188 -3.60 26.86 -40.75
C GLY A 188 -3.52 26.15 -42.10
N ALA A 189 -2.29 25.83 -42.50
CA ALA A 189 -1.96 24.70 -43.33
C ALA A 189 -1.17 23.71 -42.44
N PRO A 190 -1.33 22.39 -42.62
CA PRO A 190 -0.49 21.40 -41.94
C PRO A 190 0.99 21.77 -42.15
N PRO A 191 1.88 21.54 -41.17
CA PRO A 191 3.27 21.99 -41.26
C PRO A 191 3.90 21.44 -42.54
N LYS A 192 4.13 22.34 -43.50
CA LYS A 192 4.75 22.02 -44.80
C LYS A 192 6.11 21.38 -44.52
N ASN A 193 6.42 20.27 -45.16
CA ASN A 193 7.71 19.61 -44.98
C ASN A 193 8.86 20.57 -45.39
N LEU A 194 10.07 20.45 -44.79
CA LEU A 194 11.20 21.36 -45.10
C LEU A 194 11.44 21.54 -46.61
N ARG A 195 11.22 20.48 -47.41
CA ARG A 195 11.35 20.51 -48.87
C ARG A 195 10.32 21.41 -49.57
N GLU A 196 9.10 21.48 -49.06
CA GLU A 196 8.06 22.35 -49.60
C GLU A 196 8.32 23.81 -49.23
N GLN A 197 8.79 24.06 -48.00
CA GLN A 197 9.22 25.39 -47.57
C GLN A 197 10.40 25.93 -48.38
N ILE A 198 11.37 25.07 -48.73
CA ILE A 198 12.48 25.43 -49.63
C ILE A 198 11.95 25.85 -51.01
N ARG A 199 11.02 25.08 -51.58
CA ARG A 199 10.43 25.37 -52.90
C ARG A 199 9.67 26.70 -52.91
N GLU A 200 8.90 26.97 -51.87
CA GLU A 200 8.15 28.21 -51.73
C GLU A 200 9.07 29.42 -51.54
N ALA A 201 10.12 29.29 -50.72
CA ALA A 201 11.14 30.34 -50.57
C ALA A 201 11.86 30.64 -51.89
N GLU A 202 12.14 29.62 -52.70
CA GLU A 202 12.71 29.81 -54.05
C GLU A 202 11.73 30.48 -55.01
N GLN A 203 10.45 30.10 -54.98
CA GLN A 203 9.41 30.73 -55.80
C GLN A 203 9.13 32.17 -55.39
N ALA A 204 9.24 32.49 -54.10
CA ALA A 204 9.11 33.84 -53.56
C ALA A 204 10.39 34.69 -53.76
N GLY A 205 11.49 34.10 -54.25
CA GLY A 205 12.78 34.80 -54.42
C GLY A 205 13.55 35.07 -53.13
N ASP A 206 13.17 34.45 -52.01
CA ASP A 206 13.86 34.56 -50.73
C ASP A 206 15.03 33.57 -50.63
N TRP A 207 16.13 33.94 -51.30
CA TRP A 207 17.36 33.15 -51.37
C TRP A 207 18.09 33.00 -50.03
N LYS A 208 17.79 33.86 -49.05
CA LYS A 208 18.39 33.77 -47.71
C LYS A 208 17.68 32.66 -46.93
N LEU A 209 16.35 32.67 -46.93
CA LEU A 209 15.54 31.64 -46.30
C LEU A 209 15.76 30.26 -46.95
N SER A 210 15.80 30.17 -48.28
CA SER A 210 16.08 28.91 -48.99
C SER A 210 17.43 28.27 -48.58
N ARG A 211 18.49 29.07 -48.44
CA ARG A 211 19.82 28.57 -48.00
C ARG A 211 19.79 28.04 -46.57
N GLN A 212 19.12 28.75 -45.66
CA GLN A 212 18.99 28.33 -44.26
C GLN A 212 18.18 27.03 -44.12
N LEU A 213 17.11 26.88 -44.89
CA LEU A 213 16.30 25.66 -44.88
C LEU A 213 17.05 24.48 -45.50
N LYS A 214 17.85 24.71 -46.56
CA LYS A 214 18.72 23.69 -47.14
C LYS A 214 19.81 23.23 -46.17
N SER A 215 20.40 24.12 -45.37
CA SER A 215 21.37 23.70 -44.34
C SER A 215 20.71 22.86 -43.24
N GLN A 216 19.49 23.21 -42.81
CA GLN A 216 18.74 22.39 -41.86
C GLN A 216 18.41 21.01 -42.42
N LEU A 217 18.02 20.95 -43.70
CA LEU A 217 17.75 19.68 -44.37
C LEU A 217 19.02 18.81 -44.45
N ALA A 218 20.19 19.39 -44.74
CA ALA A 218 21.46 18.66 -44.76
C ALA A 218 21.83 18.10 -43.38
N LEU A 219 21.72 18.92 -42.32
CA LEU A 219 21.98 18.50 -40.94
C LEU A 219 21.08 17.35 -40.49
N SER A 220 19.80 17.40 -40.88
CA SER A 220 18.85 16.31 -40.57
C SER A 220 19.18 15.00 -41.29
N GLN A 221 19.82 15.06 -42.46
CA GLN A 221 20.22 13.88 -43.23
C GLN A 221 21.56 13.31 -42.79
N THR A 222 22.44 14.12 -42.19
CA THR A 222 23.73 13.65 -41.65
C THR A 222 23.59 12.96 -40.29
N THR A 223 22.44 13.10 -39.62
CA THR A 223 22.20 12.53 -38.27
C THR A 223 21.40 11.21 -38.30
N GLN A 224 21.24 10.59 -39.48
CA GLN A 224 20.71 9.23 -39.65
C GLN A 224 21.76 8.31 -40.27
#